data_AF-A0A0A1X8V8-F1
#
_entry.id   AF-A0A0A1X8V8-F1
#
_cell.length_a   1.000
_cell.length_b   1.000
_cell.length_c   1.000
_cell.angle_alpha   90.00
_cell.angle_beta   90.00
_cell.angle_gamma   90.00
#
_symmetry.space_group_name_H-M   'P 1'
#
loop_
_entity.id
_entity.type
_entity.pdbx_description
1 polymer ?
#
loop_
_entity_poly.entity_id
_entity_poly.type
_entity_poly.pdbx_seq_one_letter_code
_entity_poly.pdbx_strand_id
1 'polypeptide(L)'
;MSQADFKQTLRKLDFPACAKEALPRIESIVVSRNKQNFAIQLISEFVFMERPKDAVDIRKGQAFNGVQLNSFQEFQLIVVLIEYFSQPGPDATRNVVFLSLFGSNLTPQRSKILCRLVSTAVSGSVAPLLSSAGTWMQQVGCMNPPSLEVAQSLVSDFVTFSRKTSEQFKQLPMVAPHFAANLMTTVADLYMKEQQGTLTPPPDALLDVFTEWISENHDLCLASQQPLALPSGAIAMPVVTPLAGLIRWAVLSPMCSNRSSYSNLHLWLLQTMMQIVTVGPPTALNAQHVAQIMGPLQSYVARLVADKVEPNDDTAYQKSMERLSQAVQVAVSVNCMYGNIPQLLCLLETLPPHPLMTMVIKSNKKN
;
A
#
# COMPACT_ATOMS: atom_id res chain seq x y z
N MET A 1 5.70 -16.65 36.90
CA MET A 1 4.35 -16.06 36.97
C MET A 1 3.44 -16.80 36.00
N SER A 2 2.27 -17.28 36.45
CA SER A 2 1.31 -17.97 35.58
C SER A 2 0.63 -16.98 34.61
N GLN A 3 -0.01 -17.48 33.55
CA GLN A 3 -0.77 -16.63 32.61
C GLN A 3 -1.92 -15.88 33.31
N ALA A 4 -2.57 -16.54 34.27
CA ALA A 4 -3.66 -15.97 35.04
C ALA A 4 -3.16 -14.84 35.96
N ASP A 5 -2.04 -15.06 36.65
CA ASP A 5 -1.45 -14.05 37.54
C ASP A 5 -1.07 -12.78 36.78
N PHE A 6 -0.50 -12.92 35.57
CA PHE A 6 -0.13 -11.77 34.75
C PHE A 6 -1.36 -10.95 34.34
N LYS A 7 -2.43 -11.60 33.89
CA LYS A 7 -3.69 -10.92 33.57
C LYS A 7 -4.28 -10.22 34.78
N GLN A 8 -4.22 -10.83 35.97
CA GLN A 8 -4.69 -10.20 37.21
C GLN A 8 -3.88 -8.94 37.55
N THR A 9 -2.56 -8.95 37.34
CA THR A 9 -1.72 -7.76 37.51
C THR A 9 -2.10 -6.65 36.54
N LEU A 10 -2.25 -6.97 35.25
CA LEU A 10 -2.65 -5.98 34.25
C LEU A 10 -4.04 -5.37 34.52
N ARG A 11 -4.99 -6.15 35.04
CA ARG A 11 -6.33 -5.67 35.40
C ARG A 11 -6.35 -4.67 36.58
N LYS A 12 -5.26 -4.58 37.34
CA LYS A 12 -5.10 -3.58 38.42
C LYS A 12 -4.60 -2.23 37.90
N LEU A 13 -4.15 -2.17 36.65
CA LEU A 13 -3.63 -0.96 36.02
C LEU A 13 -4.72 -0.28 35.20
N ASP A 14 -4.78 1.05 35.32
CA ASP A 14 -5.65 1.86 34.47
C ASP A 14 -5.08 1.97 33.05
N PHE A 15 -5.96 2.31 32.10
CA PHE A 15 -5.55 2.62 30.74
C PHE A 15 -4.84 3.99 30.70
N PRO A 16 -3.69 4.15 30.02
CA PRO A 16 -3.02 3.22 29.10
C PRO A 16 -1.89 2.39 29.74
N ALA A 17 -1.69 2.46 31.06
CA ALA A 17 -0.59 1.77 31.73
C ALA A 17 -0.67 0.24 31.56
N CYS A 18 -1.88 -0.32 31.56
CA CYS A 18 -2.09 -1.74 31.27
C CYS A 18 -1.64 -2.14 29.85
N ALA A 19 -1.86 -1.28 28.84
CA ALA A 19 -1.41 -1.52 27.47
C ALA A 19 0.12 -1.43 27.38
N LYS A 20 0.70 -0.41 28.01
CA LYS A 20 2.16 -0.21 28.06
C LYS A 20 2.89 -1.40 28.68
N GLU A 21 2.36 -1.96 29.77
CA GLU A 21 2.93 -3.14 30.43
C GLU A 21 2.67 -4.46 29.66
N ALA A 22 1.57 -4.53 28.90
CA ALA A 22 1.25 -5.71 28.10
C ALA A 22 2.18 -5.89 26.89
N LEU A 23 2.62 -4.81 26.24
CA LEU A 23 3.38 -4.85 24.98
C LEU A 23 4.71 -5.63 25.08
N PRO A 24 5.60 -5.39 26.06
CA PRO A 24 6.84 -6.18 26.21
C PRO A 24 6.56 -7.67 26.43
N ARG A 25 5.44 -7.99 27.11
CA ARG A 25 5.06 -9.39 27.32
C ARG A 25 4.54 -10.03 26.04
N ILE A 26 3.74 -9.31 25.25
CA ILE A 26 3.27 -9.75 23.94
C ILE A 26 4.47 -10.01 23.03
N GLU A 27 5.46 -9.11 22.99
CA GLU A 27 6.69 -9.30 22.22
C GLU A 27 7.39 -10.61 22.56
N SER A 28 7.66 -10.86 23.84
CA SER A 28 8.30 -12.09 24.31
C SER A 28 7.56 -13.36 23.86
N ILE A 29 6.22 -13.33 23.89
CA ILE A 29 5.38 -14.46 23.49
C ILE A 29 5.43 -14.66 21.97
N VAL A 30 5.29 -13.58 21.20
CA VAL A 30 5.23 -13.62 19.74
C VAL A 30 6.58 -14.03 19.14
N VAL A 31 7.69 -13.48 19.64
CA VAL A 31 9.06 -13.82 19.20
C VAL A 31 9.38 -15.29 19.49
N SER A 32 9.05 -15.78 20.68
CA SER A 32 9.30 -17.20 21.03
C SER A 32 8.36 -18.17 20.33
N ARG A 33 7.37 -17.66 19.58
CA ARG A 33 6.30 -18.40 18.91
C ARG A 33 5.45 -19.29 19.82
N ASN A 34 5.60 -19.15 21.13
CA ASN A 34 4.90 -19.96 22.11
C ASN A 34 3.59 -19.30 22.50
N LYS A 35 2.53 -20.07 22.78
CA LYS A 35 1.30 -19.56 23.40
C LYS A 35 0.65 -18.39 22.62
N GLN A 36 0.60 -18.46 21.29
CA GLN A 36 0.00 -17.43 20.42
C GLN A 36 -1.42 -17.02 20.84
N ASN A 37 -2.24 -18.00 21.23
CA ASN A 37 -3.60 -17.74 21.74
C ASN A 37 -3.60 -16.79 22.95
N PHE A 38 -2.58 -16.85 23.80
CA PHE A 38 -2.43 -15.96 24.94
C PHE A 38 -2.01 -14.54 24.51
N ALA A 39 -1.13 -14.39 23.51
CA ALA A 39 -0.82 -13.08 22.94
C ALA A 39 -2.08 -12.41 22.36
N ILE A 40 -2.88 -13.16 21.58
CA ILE A 40 -4.15 -12.66 21.02
C ILE A 40 -5.09 -12.18 22.13
N GLN A 41 -5.22 -12.95 23.21
CA GLN A 41 -6.02 -12.54 24.36
C GLN A 41 -5.48 -11.27 25.03
N LEU A 42 -4.17 -11.12 25.17
CA LEU A 42 -3.58 -9.91 25.75
C LEU A 42 -3.80 -8.69 24.86
N ILE A 43 -3.66 -8.85 23.55
CA ILE A 43 -3.87 -7.80 22.55
C ILE A 43 -5.33 -7.33 22.58
N SER A 44 -6.29 -8.26 22.50
CA SER A 44 -7.71 -7.92 22.57
C SER A 44 -8.06 -7.27 23.92
N GLU A 45 -7.72 -7.92 25.04
CA GLU A 45 -8.18 -7.49 26.37
C GLU A 45 -7.49 -6.22 26.86
N PHE A 46 -6.17 -6.06 26.67
CA PHE A 46 -5.38 -5.00 27.31
C PHE A 46 -4.86 -3.92 26.35
N VAL A 47 -4.73 -4.21 25.04
CA VAL A 47 -4.29 -3.21 24.06
C VAL A 47 -5.50 -2.52 23.43
N PHE A 48 -6.45 -3.30 22.89
CA PHE A 48 -7.62 -2.76 22.18
C PHE A 48 -8.91 -2.68 23.01
N MET A 49 -8.90 -3.17 24.25
CA MET A 49 -10.07 -3.26 25.16
C MET A 49 -11.26 -4.06 24.59
N GLU A 50 -11.01 -4.94 23.64
CA GLU A 50 -11.99 -5.86 23.05
C GLU A 50 -12.29 -6.99 24.04
N ARG A 51 -13.45 -6.94 24.71
CA ARG A 51 -13.91 -8.06 25.54
C ARG A 51 -14.76 -9.04 24.71
N PRO A 52 -14.60 -10.36 24.92
CA PRO A 52 -15.45 -11.35 24.27
C PRO A 52 -16.91 -11.13 24.68
N LYS A 53 -17.83 -11.20 23.70
CA LYS A 53 -19.28 -11.03 23.90
C LYS A 53 -19.87 -11.98 24.94
N ASP A 54 -19.20 -13.10 25.20
CA ASP A 54 -19.66 -14.15 26.11
C ASP A 54 -19.20 -13.97 27.57
N ALA A 55 -18.43 -12.92 27.86
CA ALA A 55 -18.11 -12.56 29.24
C ALA A 55 -19.30 -11.84 29.91
N VAL A 56 -20.39 -12.59 30.12
CA VAL A 56 -21.46 -12.21 31.03
C VAL A 56 -20.87 -12.24 32.43
N ASP A 57 -20.58 -11.07 32.99
CA ASP A 57 -20.22 -10.96 34.39
C ASP A 57 -21.49 -11.21 35.22
N ILE A 58 -21.69 -12.46 35.65
CA ILE A 58 -22.88 -12.93 36.40
C ILE A 58 -23.15 -12.06 37.65
N ARG A 59 -22.16 -11.29 38.12
CA ARG A 59 -22.25 -10.44 39.32
C ARG A 59 -22.93 -9.10 39.10
N LYS A 60 -23.16 -8.67 37.87
CA LYS A 60 -23.92 -7.45 37.56
C LYS A 60 -24.74 -7.71 36.30
N GLY A 61 -26.04 -7.95 36.45
CA GLY A 61 -27.00 -8.24 35.37
C GLY A 61 -27.23 -7.12 34.36
N GLN A 62 -26.19 -6.39 33.97
CA GLN A 62 -26.17 -5.46 32.85
C GLN A 62 -25.45 -6.13 31.68
N ALA A 63 -26.14 -6.24 30.56
CA ALA A 63 -25.50 -6.50 29.28
C ALA A 63 -24.50 -5.36 29.03
N PHE A 64 -23.21 -5.63 29.24
CA PHE A 64 -22.17 -4.68 28.86
C PHE A 64 -22.15 -4.61 27.33
N ASN A 65 -22.69 -3.52 26.78
CA ASN A 65 -22.30 -3.09 25.44
C ASN A 65 -20.78 -2.98 25.44
N GLY A 66 -20.12 -3.72 24.54
CA GLY A 66 -18.66 -3.86 24.52
C GLY A 66 -17.96 -2.52 24.74
N VAL A 67 -17.05 -2.46 25.72
CA VAL A 67 -16.31 -1.25 26.07
C VAL A 67 -15.30 -0.99 24.96
N GLN A 68 -15.71 -0.23 23.94
CA GLN A 68 -14.79 0.28 22.93
C GLN A 68 -13.95 1.42 23.53
N LEU A 69 -12.74 1.60 23.00
CA LEU A 69 -11.89 2.74 23.38
C LEU A 69 -12.62 4.03 23.00
N ASN A 70 -12.71 4.97 23.95
CA ASN A 70 -13.17 6.32 23.64
C ASN A 70 -12.04 7.12 22.93
N SER A 71 -12.37 8.29 22.35
CA SER A 71 -11.40 9.09 21.59
C SER A 71 -10.13 9.47 22.37
N PHE A 72 -10.24 9.71 23.69
CA PHE A 72 -9.09 10.03 24.52
C PHE A 72 -8.19 8.81 24.75
N GLN A 73 -8.79 7.64 25.01
CA GLN A 73 -8.06 6.38 25.12
C GLN A 73 -7.45 5.94 23.79
N GLU A 74 -8.13 6.16 22.66
CA GLU A 74 -7.56 5.95 21.32
C GLU A 74 -6.28 6.79 21.13
N PHE A 75 -6.31 8.07 21.53
CA PHE A 75 -5.14 8.94 21.47
C PHE A 75 -4.01 8.46 22.39
N GLN A 76 -4.32 8.12 23.65
CA GLN A 76 -3.35 7.57 24.59
C GLN A 76 -2.71 6.28 24.07
N LEU A 77 -3.48 5.40 23.42
CA LEU A 77 -2.97 4.19 22.80
C LEU A 77 -1.97 4.50 21.69
N ILE A 78 -2.30 5.45 20.82
CA ILE A 78 -1.42 5.87 19.72
C ILE A 78 -0.08 6.34 20.28
N VAL A 79 -0.08 7.16 21.34
CA VAL A 79 1.15 7.60 22.01
C VAL A 79 1.95 6.42 22.56
N VAL A 80 1.31 5.47 23.24
CA VAL A 80 1.97 4.27 23.77
C VAL A 80 2.58 3.41 22.65
N LEU A 81 1.87 3.24 21.54
CA LEU A 81 2.36 2.47 20.40
C LEU A 81 3.55 3.18 19.71
N ILE A 82 3.49 4.49 19.55
CA ILE A 82 4.62 5.28 19.02
C ILE A 82 5.83 5.15 19.95
N GLU A 83 5.65 5.31 21.26
CA GLU A 83 6.73 5.14 22.25
C GLU A 83 7.35 3.73 22.15
N TYR A 84 6.51 2.70 22.12
CA TYR A 84 6.95 1.30 22.02
C TYR A 84 7.75 1.02 20.73
N PHE A 85 7.21 1.37 19.55
CA PHE A 85 7.89 1.10 18.28
C PHE A 85 9.15 1.98 18.06
N SER A 86 9.25 3.10 18.76
CA SER A 86 10.45 3.96 18.73
C SER A 86 11.59 3.43 19.59
N GLN A 87 11.35 2.43 20.45
CA GLN A 87 12.41 1.83 21.25
C GLN A 87 13.45 1.11 20.37
N PRO A 88 14.73 1.14 20.75
CA PRO A 88 15.77 0.42 20.02
C PRO A 88 15.53 -1.09 20.11
N GLY A 89 15.66 -1.78 18.98
CA GLY A 89 15.48 -3.23 18.91
C GLY A 89 15.52 -3.76 17.47
N PRO A 90 15.49 -5.09 17.28
CA PRO A 90 15.53 -5.69 15.96
C PRO A 90 14.25 -5.40 15.16
N ASP A 91 14.40 -5.08 13.87
CA ASP A 91 13.26 -4.83 12.97
C ASP A 91 12.32 -6.03 12.86
N ALA A 92 12.86 -7.26 12.82
CA ALA A 92 12.05 -8.47 12.77
C ALA A 92 11.13 -8.61 13.99
N THR A 93 11.57 -8.17 15.16
CA THR A 93 10.78 -8.16 16.39
C THR A 93 9.64 -7.13 16.30
N ARG A 94 9.96 -5.89 15.86
CA ARG A 94 8.93 -4.86 15.64
C ARG A 94 7.89 -5.31 14.62
N ASN A 95 8.34 -5.88 13.50
CA ASN A 95 7.47 -6.36 12.43
C ASN A 95 6.52 -7.47 12.90
N VAL A 96 7.01 -8.44 13.68
CA VAL A 96 6.13 -9.52 14.16
C VAL A 96 5.11 -9.03 15.21
N VAL A 97 5.48 -8.06 16.05
CA VAL A 97 4.53 -7.44 16.98
C VAL A 97 3.50 -6.61 16.22
N PHE A 98 3.92 -5.80 15.25
CA PHE A 98 3.02 -5.01 14.41
C PHE A 98 2.02 -5.91 13.65
N LEU A 99 2.50 -7.01 13.05
CA LEU A 99 1.67 -8.02 12.40
C LEU A 99 0.69 -8.69 13.38
N SER A 100 1.09 -8.91 14.64
CA SER A 100 0.21 -9.49 15.65
C SER A 100 -0.89 -8.53 16.11
N LEU A 101 -0.59 -7.23 16.16
CA LEU A 101 -1.56 -6.19 16.53
C LEU A 101 -2.60 -5.96 15.44
N PHE A 102 -2.15 -5.84 14.19
CA PHE A 102 -2.99 -5.38 13.09
C PHE A 102 -3.37 -6.46 12.07
N GLY A 103 -2.54 -7.47 11.81
CA GLY A 103 -2.89 -8.64 10.99
C GLY A 103 -3.61 -8.33 9.67
N SER A 104 -4.28 -9.33 9.07
CA SER A 104 -5.09 -9.17 7.86
C SER A 104 -6.58 -8.95 8.15
N ASN A 105 -7.06 -9.43 9.30
CA ASN A 105 -8.48 -9.43 9.68
C ASN A 105 -8.74 -8.35 10.74
N LEU A 106 -8.70 -7.09 10.32
CA LEU A 106 -8.94 -5.95 11.21
C LEU A 106 -10.41 -5.78 11.56
N THR A 107 -10.70 -5.54 12.83
CA THR A 107 -11.98 -4.95 13.23
C THR A 107 -12.02 -3.48 12.79
N PRO A 108 -13.20 -2.87 12.56
CA PRO A 108 -13.28 -1.45 12.19
C PRO A 108 -12.57 -0.52 13.18
N GLN A 109 -12.62 -0.85 14.48
CA GLN A 109 -11.94 -0.09 15.53
C GLN A 109 -10.41 -0.19 15.39
N ARG A 110 -9.85 -1.39 15.19
CA ARG A 110 -8.41 -1.57 14.98
C ARG A 110 -7.94 -0.88 13.69
N SER A 111 -8.74 -0.93 12.63
CA SER A 111 -8.43 -0.24 11.37
C SER A 111 -8.35 1.27 11.54
N LYS A 112 -9.32 1.87 12.25
CA LYS A 112 -9.31 3.28 12.62
C LYS A 112 -8.09 3.67 13.46
N ILE A 113 -7.70 2.84 14.42
CA ILE A 113 -6.50 3.06 15.24
C ILE A 113 -5.24 2.98 14.37
N LEU A 114 -5.14 1.99 13.47
CA LEU A 114 -4.03 1.84 12.55
C LEU A 114 -3.87 3.07 11.64
N CYS A 115 -4.96 3.53 11.02
CA CYS A 115 -4.94 4.71 10.15
C CYS A 115 -4.39 5.93 10.91
N ARG A 116 -4.92 6.21 12.11
CA ARG A 116 -4.46 7.33 12.94
C ARG A 116 -3.02 7.16 13.42
N LEU A 117 -2.61 5.93 13.77
CA LEU A 117 -1.25 5.62 14.19
C LEU A 117 -0.26 5.94 13.06
N VAL A 118 -0.55 5.48 11.83
CA VAL A 118 0.30 5.73 10.66
C VAL A 118 0.30 7.20 10.28
N SER A 119 -0.85 7.89 10.25
CA SER A 119 -0.89 9.34 10.00
C SER A 119 -0.10 10.14 11.04
N THR A 120 -0.18 9.76 12.31
CA THR A 120 0.61 10.39 13.38
C THR A 120 2.10 10.09 13.20
N ALA A 121 2.46 8.86 12.84
CA ALA A 121 3.84 8.46 12.58
C ALA A 121 4.46 9.18 11.37
N VAL A 122 3.70 9.43 10.30
CA VAL A 122 4.13 10.28 9.17
C VAL A 122 4.37 11.70 9.65
N SER A 123 3.41 12.30 10.38
CA SER A 123 3.55 13.65 10.93
C SER A 123 4.75 13.80 11.88
N GLY A 124 5.07 12.75 12.64
CA GLY A 124 6.20 12.70 13.56
C GLY A 124 7.50 12.15 12.95
N SER A 125 7.51 11.77 11.66
CA SER A 125 8.65 11.12 11.00
C SER A 125 9.23 9.92 11.77
N VAL A 126 8.35 9.08 12.34
CA VAL A 126 8.73 7.94 13.19
C VAL A 126 9.17 6.75 12.34
N ALA A 127 10.41 6.78 11.84
CA ALA A 127 10.94 5.82 10.86
C ALA A 127 10.76 4.33 11.23
N PRO A 128 11.03 3.86 12.47
CA PRO A 128 10.89 2.44 12.80
C PRO A 128 9.45 1.92 12.73
N LEU A 129 8.49 2.75 13.12
CA LEU A 129 7.07 2.44 13.04
C LEU A 129 6.63 2.42 11.58
N LEU A 130 7.03 3.41 10.79
CA LEU A 130 6.71 3.47 9.36
C LEU A 130 7.29 2.28 8.61
N SER A 131 8.51 1.85 8.92
CA SER A 131 9.11 0.62 8.37
C SER A 131 8.28 -0.63 8.70
N SER A 132 7.77 -0.71 9.94
CA SER A 132 6.88 -1.80 10.37
C SER A 132 5.53 -1.77 9.63
N ALA A 133 4.96 -0.58 9.43
CA ALA A 133 3.75 -0.38 8.64
C ALA A 133 3.97 -0.77 7.17
N GLY A 134 5.12 -0.43 6.59
CA GLY A 134 5.50 -0.83 5.23
C GLY A 134 5.58 -2.34 5.08
N THR A 135 6.26 -3.01 6.01
CA THR A 135 6.32 -4.48 6.06
C THR A 135 4.92 -5.08 6.20
N TRP A 136 4.08 -4.52 7.08
CA TRP A 136 2.69 -4.95 7.26
C TRP A 136 1.87 -4.83 5.97
N MET A 137 1.94 -3.69 5.27
CA MET A 137 1.22 -3.49 3.99
C MET A 137 1.61 -4.54 2.95
N GLN A 138 2.89 -4.92 2.89
CA GLN A 138 3.34 -5.97 1.96
C GLN A 138 2.87 -7.36 2.39
N GLN A 139 2.98 -7.69 3.68
CA GLN A 139 2.56 -9.00 4.21
C GLN A 139 1.05 -9.22 4.20
N VAL A 140 0.26 -8.16 4.36
CA VAL A 140 -1.21 -8.23 4.25
C VAL A 140 -1.66 -8.11 2.79
N GLY A 141 -0.84 -7.50 1.93
CA GLY A 141 -1.12 -7.24 0.53
C GLY A 141 -1.51 -5.77 0.30
N CYS A 142 -0.76 -5.08 -0.56
CA CYS A 142 -0.94 -3.64 -0.80
C CYS A 142 -2.29 -3.30 -1.46
N MET A 143 -2.91 -4.24 -2.17
CA MET A 143 -4.20 -4.05 -2.85
C MET A 143 -5.39 -4.58 -2.04
N ASN A 144 -5.16 -5.08 -0.82
CA ASN A 144 -6.24 -5.58 0.04
C ASN A 144 -6.92 -4.44 0.82
N PRO A 145 -8.19 -4.60 1.23
CA PRO A 145 -8.98 -3.53 1.85
C PRO A 145 -8.31 -2.83 3.05
N PRO A 146 -7.63 -3.53 3.98
CA PRO A 146 -6.91 -2.87 5.08
C PRO A 146 -5.85 -1.87 4.63
N SER A 147 -5.04 -2.26 3.64
CA SER A 147 -3.99 -1.39 3.08
C SER A 147 -4.61 -0.18 2.36
N LEU A 148 -5.67 -0.42 1.58
CA LEU A 148 -6.41 0.63 0.88
C LEU A 148 -7.00 1.66 1.86
N GLU A 149 -7.54 1.23 3.01
CA GLU A 149 -8.09 2.13 4.04
C GLU A 149 -7.00 3.05 4.63
N VAL A 150 -5.82 2.48 4.94
CA VAL A 150 -4.66 3.28 5.42
C VAL A 150 -4.22 4.30 4.37
N ALA A 151 -4.09 3.89 3.11
CA ALA A 151 -3.71 4.79 2.02
C ALA A 151 -4.74 5.90 1.79
N GLN A 152 -6.04 5.56 1.82
CA GLN A 152 -7.12 6.55 1.73
C GLN A 152 -7.06 7.56 2.87
N SER A 153 -6.84 7.10 4.11
CA SER A 153 -6.68 7.99 5.28
C SER A 153 -5.51 8.94 5.08
N LEU A 154 -4.36 8.45 4.61
CA LEU A 154 -3.17 9.29 4.40
C LEU A 154 -3.37 10.32 3.28
N VAL A 155 -3.98 9.94 2.16
CA VAL A 155 -4.31 10.89 1.10
C VAL A 155 -5.30 11.94 1.62
N SER A 156 -6.31 11.52 2.39
CA SER A 156 -7.27 12.42 3.01
C SER A 156 -6.59 13.44 3.94
N ASP A 157 -5.72 12.96 4.84
CA ASP A 157 -5.07 13.78 5.88
C ASP A 157 -4.02 14.73 5.30
N PHE A 158 -3.19 14.26 4.37
CA PHE A 158 -2.01 15.00 3.91
C PHE A 158 -2.18 15.71 2.57
N VAL A 159 -3.20 15.33 1.78
CA VAL A 159 -3.43 15.89 0.45
C VAL A 159 -4.78 16.58 0.35
N THR A 160 -5.88 15.90 0.70
CA THR A 160 -7.24 16.43 0.49
C THR A 160 -7.61 17.52 1.48
N PHE A 161 -7.40 17.28 2.78
CA PHE A 161 -7.75 18.22 3.85
C PHE A 161 -6.62 19.21 4.19
N SER A 162 -5.42 18.98 3.68
CA SER A 162 -4.31 19.89 3.91
C SER A 162 -4.34 21.07 2.94
N ARG A 163 -4.11 22.29 3.44
CA ARG A 163 -3.98 23.49 2.58
C ARG A 163 -2.78 23.44 1.65
N LYS A 164 -1.73 22.73 2.06
CA LYS A 164 -0.50 22.45 1.30
C LYS A 164 0.01 21.09 1.73
N THR A 165 0.52 20.28 0.81
CA THR A 165 1.16 19.02 1.19
C THR A 165 2.23 19.25 2.25
N SER A 166 2.11 18.54 3.37
CA SER A 166 3.05 18.62 4.49
C SER A 166 4.47 18.24 4.04
N GLU A 167 5.46 18.94 4.58
CA GLU A 167 6.87 18.66 4.34
C GLU A 167 7.25 17.24 4.80
N GLN A 168 6.68 16.79 5.92
CA GLN A 168 6.90 15.43 6.43
C GLN A 168 6.37 14.37 5.47
N PHE A 169 5.25 14.64 4.79
CA PHE A 169 4.76 13.75 3.74
C PHE A 169 5.73 13.76 2.55
N LYS A 170 6.18 14.92 2.07
CA LYS A 170 7.16 15.02 0.98
C LYS A 170 8.47 14.28 1.28
N GLN A 171 8.96 14.33 2.52
CA GLN A 171 10.20 13.68 2.97
C GLN A 171 10.03 12.17 3.29
N LEU A 172 8.82 11.62 3.17
CA LEU A 172 8.53 10.23 3.52
C LEU A 172 9.46 9.20 2.85
N PRO A 173 9.86 9.34 1.57
CA PRO A 173 10.85 8.44 0.95
C PRO A 173 12.19 8.38 1.66
N MET A 174 12.64 9.49 2.26
CA MET A 174 13.90 9.57 2.99
C MET A 174 13.78 8.96 4.40
N VAL A 175 12.59 9.05 5.01
CA VAL A 175 12.33 8.53 6.37
C VAL A 175 12.06 7.03 6.35
N ALA A 176 11.24 6.56 5.40
CA ALA A 176 10.79 5.17 5.31
C ALA A 176 10.55 4.75 3.84
N PRO A 177 11.61 4.52 3.05
CA PRO A 177 11.51 4.27 1.60
C PRO A 177 10.65 3.06 1.26
N HIS A 178 10.74 1.99 2.05
CA HIS A 178 9.94 0.79 1.85
C HIS A 178 8.43 1.04 2.04
N PHE A 179 8.08 1.82 3.08
CA PHE A 179 6.70 2.25 3.30
C PHE A 179 6.21 3.19 2.20
N ALA A 180 7.03 4.15 1.77
CA ALA A 180 6.70 5.05 0.67
C ALA A 180 6.43 4.28 -0.64
N ALA A 181 7.23 3.26 -0.95
CA ALA A 181 6.98 2.39 -2.10
C ALA A 181 5.65 1.64 -1.98
N ASN A 182 5.39 0.98 -0.84
CA ASN A 182 4.12 0.26 -0.65
C ASN A 182 2.91 1.20 -0.63
N LEU A 183 3.06 2.42 -0.09
CA LEU A 183 2.06 3.47 -0.15
C LEU A 183 1.77 3.88 -1.61
N MET A 184 2.80 4.12 -2.43
CA MET A 184 2.60 4.41 -3.85
C MET A 184 1.89 3.26 -4.57
N THR A 185 2.26 2.00 -4.31
CA THR A 185 1.57 0.83 -4.86
C THR A 185 0.08 0.83 -4.51
N THR A 186 -0.26 1.01 -3.23
CA THR A 186 -1.65 1.02 -2.75
C THR A 186 -2.42 2.22 -3.26
N VAL A 187 -1.83 3.41 -3.24
CA VAL A 187 -2.46 4.64 -3.73
C VAL A 187 -2.70 4.58 -5.23
N ALA A 188 -1.74 4.06 -6.00
CA ALA A 188 -1.93 3.87 -7.43
C ALA A 188 -3.12 2.95 -7.73
N ASP A 189 -3.39 1.99 -6.85
CA ASP A 189 -4.52 1.07 -6.90
C ASP A 189 -5.88 1.73 -6.58
N LEU A 190 -5.92 2.90 -5.94
CA LEU A 190 -7.15 3.64 -5.63
C LEU A 190 -7.68 4.44 -6.83
N TYR A 191 -6.79 4.95 -7.67
CA TYR A 191 -7.12 5.89 -8.75
C TYR A 191 -6.94 5.28 -10.13
N MET A 192 -7.55 5.91 -11.14
CA MET A 192 -7.49 5.51 -12.55
C MET A 192 -7.96 4.07 -12.80
N LYS A 193 -8.78 3.55 -11.88
CA LYS A 193 -9.57 2.33 -12.09
C LYS A 193 -10.93 2.75 -12.59
N GLU A 194 -11.44 2.05 -13.59
CA GLU A 194 -12.81 2.29 -14.03
C GLU A 194 -13.77 1.78 -12.94
N GLN A 195 -14.52 2.70 -12.35
CA GLN A 195 -15.59 2.40 -11.41
C GLN A 195 -16.87 2.99 -11.98
N GLN A 196 -17.87 2.14 -12.20
CA GLN A 196 -19.18 2.55 -12.74
C GLN A 196 -19.08 3.36 -14.05
N GLY A 197 -18.12 3.01 -14.92
CA GLY A 197 -17.91 3.66 -16.22
C GLY A 197 -17.17 5.00 -16.18
N THR A 198 -16.65 5.40 -15.01
CA THR A 198 -15.87 6.65 -14.86
C THR A 198 -14.45 6.37 -14.38
N LEU A 199 -13.49 7.11 -14.91
CA LEU A 199 -12.10 7.12 -14.47
C LEU A 199 -11.90 8.26 -13.48
N THR A 200 -11.56 7.93 -12.24
CA THR A 200 -11.26 8.91 -11.21
C THR A 200 -9.75 9.20 -11.17
N PRO A 201 -9.30 10.41 -11.55
CA PRO A 201 -7.89 10.77 -11.45
C PRO A 201 -7.47 10.97 -9.99
N PRO A 202 -6.17 10.76 -9.66
CA PRO A 202 -5.63 11.15 -8.36
C PRO A 202 -5.69 12.67 -8.15
N PRO A 203 -5.72 13.16 -6.89
CA PRO A 203 -5.57 14.58 -6.59
C PRO A 203 -4.29 15.16 -7.20
N ASP A 204 -4.37 16.39 -7.69
CA ASP A 204 -3.27 17.05 -8.39
C ASP A 204 -1.99 17.17 -7.55
N ALA A 205 -2.14 17.51 -6.27
CA ALA A 205 -1.00 17.60 -5.35
C ALA A 205 -0.36 16.23 -5.07
N LEU A 206 -1.13 15.13 -5.11
CA LEU A 206 -0.60 13.78 -4.95
C LEU A 206 0.21 13.34 -6.16
N LEU A 207 -0.30 13.64 -7.37
CA LEU A 207 0.42 13.41 -8.62
C LEU A 207 1.76 14.14 -8.62
N ASP A 208 1.76 15.42 -8.23
CA ASP A 208 2.98 16.24 -8.21
C ASP A 208 4.00 15.68 -7.20
N VAL A 209 3.55 15.26 -6.00
CA VAL A 209 4.42 14.66 -4.97
C VAL A 209 5.03 13.34 -5.42
N PHE A 210 4.23 12.42 -5.99
CA PHE A 210 4.78 11.15 -6.47
C PHE A 210 5.73 11.34 -7.66
N THR A 211 5.45 12.32 -8.53
CA THR A 211 6.36 12.67 -9.62
C THR A 211 7.68 13.22 -9.08
N GLU A 212 7.64 14.08 -8.06
CA GLU A 212 8.82 14.62 -7.35
C GLU A 212 9.64 13.48 -6.74
N TRP A 213 9.02 12.58 -5.97
CA TRP A 213 9.69 11.44 -5.34
C TRP A 213 10.47 10.57 -6.32
N ILE A 214 9.87 10.23 -7.46
CA ILE A 214 10.50 9.35 -8.45
C ILE A 214 11.61 10.10 -9.18
N SER A 215 11.43 11.40 -9.46
CA SER A 215 12.46 12.22 -10.10
C SER A 215 13.71 12.42 -9.24
N GLU A 216 13.56 12.44 -7.91
CA GLU A 216 14.67 12.58 -6.97
C GLU A 216 15.38 11.25 -6.70
N ASN A 217 14.65 10.13 -6.69
CA ASN A 217 15.20 8.81 -6.42
C ASN A 217 14.47 7.70 -7.20
N HIS A 218 15.07 7.25 -8.31
CA HIS A 218 14.51 6.18 -9.14
C HIS A 218 14.43 4.82 -8.40
N ASP A 219 15.35 4.55 -7.47
CA ASP A 219 15.39 3.28 -6.73
C ASP A 219 14.21 3.14 -5.77
N LEU A 220 13.49 4.23 -5.48
CA LEU A 220 12.32 4.22 -4.62
C LEU A 220 11.24 3.25 -5.13
N CYS A 221 11.03 3.14 -6.45
CA CYS A 221 10.07 2.19 -7.01
C CYS A 221 10.46 0.72 -6.78
N LEU A 222 11.73 0.45 -6.47
CA LEU A 222 12.26 -0.88 -6.16
C LEU A 222 12.43 -1.12 -4.67
N ALA A 223 12.19 -0.12 -3.81
CA ALA A 223 12.40 -0.25 -2.37
C ALA A 223 11.53 -1.36 -1.73
N SER A 224 10.39 -1.72 -2.33
CA SER A 224 9.56 -2.85 -1.88
C SER A 224 10.18 -4.23 -2.16
N GLN A 225 11.17 -4.31 -3.05
CA GLN A 225 11.89 -5.55 -3.38
C GLN A 225 13.00 -5.89 -2.38
N GLN A 226 13.37 -4.93 -1.51
CA GLN A 226 14.37 -5.18 -0.48
C GLN A 226 13.90 -6.28 0.48
N PRO A 227 14.81 -7.17 0.94
CA PRO A 227 14.43 -8.25 1.86
C PRO A 227 13.75 -7.72 3.11
N LEU A 228 12.58 -8.27 3.41
CA LEU A 228 11.84 -7.91 4.61
C LEU A 228 12.50 -8.53 5.85
N ALA A 229 12.65 -7.74 6.91
CA ALA A 229 13.02 -8.24 8.23
C ALA A 229 11.83 -9.00 8.85
N LEU A 230 11.65 -10.26 8.48
CA LEU A 230 10.58 -11.12 8.99
C LEU A 230 11.10 -12.09 10.06
N PRO A 231 10.24 -12.57 10.98
CA PRO A 231 10.64 -13.59 11.94
C PRO A 231 11.01 -14.90 11.25
N SER A 232 11.99 -15.63 11.78
CA SER A 232 12.54 -16.86 11.18
C SER A 232 11.47 -17.86 10.76
N GLY A 233 11.47 -18.26 9.48
CA GLY A 233 10.48 -19.20 8.94
C GLY A 233 9.14 -18.58 8.54
N ALA A 234 9.01 -17.25 8.56
CA ALA A 234 7.94 -16.57 7.84
C ALA A 234 8.20 -16.59 6.33
N ILE A 235 7.13 -16.70 5.56
CA ILE A 235 7.17 -16.64 4.10
C ILE A 235 6.78 -15.24 3.69
N ALA A 236 7.66 -14.56 2.94
CA ALA A 236 7.35 -13.24 2.43
C ALA A 236 6.27 -13.32 1.35
N MET A 237 5.25 -12.47 1.45
CA MET A 237 4.28 -12.29 0.38
C MET A 237 4.94 -11.77 -0.90
N PRO A 238 4.39 -12.11 -2.09
CA PRO A 238 4.90 -11.61 -3.36
C PRO A 238 4.99 -10.08 -3.36
N VAL A 239 6.15 -9.58 -3.80
CA VAL A 239 6.39 -8.14 -3.91
C VAL A 239 5.58 -7.57 -5.07
N VAL A 240 4.97 -6.40 -4.85
CA VAL A 240 4.37 -5.58 -5.90
C VAL A 240 4.99 -4.19 -5.85
N THR A 241 5.53 -3.74 -6.98
CA THR A 241 6.12 -2.39 -7.09
C THR A 241 5.06 -1.36 -7.51
N PRO A 242 5.32 -0.06 -7.31
CA PRO A 242 4.43 1.00 -7.77
C PRO A 242 4.28 1.10 -9.28
N LEU A 243 5.23 0.53 -10.05
CA LEU A 243 5.41 0.82 -11.47
C LEU A 243 4.15 0.57 -12.29
N ALA A 244 3.48 -0.58 -12.14
CA ALA A 244 2.30 -0.91 -12.94
C ALA A 244 1.15 0.09 -12.72
N GLY A 245 0.90 0.46 -11.47
CA GLY A 245 -0.16 1.39 -11.12
C GLY A 245 0.13 2.81 -11.59
N LEU A 246 1.38 3.27 -11.46
CA LEU A 246 1.79 4.60 -11.92
C LEU A 246 1.89 4.70 -13.45
N ILE A 247 2.29 3.62 -14.14
CA ILE A 247 2.19 3.51 -15.60
C ILE A 247 0.72 3.62 -16.01
N ARG A 248 -0.20 2.94 -15.30
CA ARG A 248 -1.64 3.07 -15.56
C ARG A 248 -2.12 4.52 -15.42
N TRP A 249 -1.64 5.27 -14.42
CA TRP A 249 -1.96 6.70 -14.30
C TRP A 249 -1.48 7.49 -15.51
N ALA A 250 -0.21 7.32 -15.89
CA ALA A 250 0.37 8.02 -17.04
C ALA A 250 -0.32 7.63 -18.36
N VAL A 251 -0.58 6.35 -18.59
CA VAL A 251 -1.20 5.85 -19.81
C VAL A 251 -2.64 6.32 -19.94
N LEU A 252 -3.44 6.25 -18.86
CA LEU A 252 -4.86 6.59 -18.92
C LEU A 252 -5.14 8.09 -18.79
N SER A 253 -4.16 8.89 -18.37
CA SER A 253 -4.33 10.32 -18.13
C SER A 253 -4.94 11.11 -19.30
N PRO A 254 -4.58 10.88 -20.58
CA PRO A 254 -5.10 11.69 -21.69
C PRO A 254 -6.63 11.67 -21.81
N MET A 255 -7.29 10.64 -21.29
CA MET A 255 -8.75 10.50 -21.29
C MET A 255 -9.46 11.36 -20.24
N CYS A 256 -8.73 11.94 -19.28
CA CYS A 256 -9.34 12.70 -18.18
C CYS A 256 -8.57 13.97 -17.78
N SER A 257 -7.32 14.16 -18.22
CA SER A 257 -6.49 15.29 -17.83
C SER A 257 -5.39 15.60 -18.85
N ASN A 258 -5.16 16.90 -19.07
CA ASN A 258 -4.09 17.43 -19.92
C ASN A 258 -2.87 17.94 -19.13
N ARG A 259 -2.78 17.66 -17.83
CA ARG A 259 -1.66 18.15 -17.00
C ARG A 259 -0.33 17.57 -17.47
N SER A 260 0.69 18.43 -17.54
CA SER A 260 2.06 18.05 -17.90
C SER A 260 2.71 17.13 -16.87
N SER A 261 2.27 17.14 -15.61
CA SER A 261 2.78 16.25 -14.55
C SER A 261 2.65 14.77 -14.93
N TYR A 262 1.62 14.36 -15.68
CA TYR A 262 1.53 12.98 -16.18
C TYR A 262 2.59 12.65 -17.24
N SER A 263 2.99 13.62 -18.07
CA SER A 263 4.08 13.43 -19.02
C SER A 263 5.42 13.32 -18.29
N ASN A 264 5.63 14.11 -17.24
CA ASN A 264 6.82 14.01 -16.40
C ASN A 264 6.86 12.67 -15.67
N LEU A 265 5.74 12.26 -15.06
CA LEU A 265 5.60 10.94 -14.43
C LEU A 265 5.96 9.83 -15.42
N HIS A 266 5.39 9.87 -16.64
CA HIS A 266 5.70 8.90 -17.69
C HIS A 266 7.20 8.84 -17.99
N LEU A 267 7.84 9.98 -18.21
CA LEU A 267 9.28 10.07 -18.48
C LEU A 267 10.11 9.44 -17.35
N TRP A 268 9.84 9.82 -16.10
CA TRP A 268 10.57 9.31 -14.94
C TRP A 268 10.34 7.82 -14.72
N LEU A 269 9.15 7.29 -15.02
CA LEU A 269 8.88 5.85 -14.98
C LEU A 269 9.69 5.09 -16.04
N LEU A 270 9.79 5.62 -17.27
CA LEU A 270 10.64 5.01 -18.31
C LEU A 270 12.11 5.04 -17.90
N GLN A 271 12.60 6.16 -17.36
CA GLN A 271 13.97 6.28 -16.88
C GLN A 271 14.27 5.34 -15.72
N THR A 272 13.34 5.24 -14.76
CA THR A 272 13.42 4.27 -13.66
C THR A 272 13.54 2.86 -14.21
N MET A 273 12.69 2.45 -15.16
CA MET A 273 12.75 1.12 -15.77
C MET A 273 14.09 0.84 -16.47
N MET A 274 14.68 1.84 -17.13
CA MET A 274 15.97 1.69 -17.80
C MET A 274 17.15 1.54 -16.82
N GLN A 275 17.00 1.96 -15.57
CA GLN A 275 18.04 1.84 -14.55
C GLN A 275 17.94 0.54 -13.74
N ILE A 276 16.88 -0.25 -13.91
CA ILE A 276 16.69 -1.50 -13.19
C ILE A 276 17.75 -2.51 -13.65
N VAL A 277 18.64 -2.88 -12.73
CA VAL A 277 19.61 -3.96 -12.95
C VAL A 277 18.96 -5.29 -12.60
N THR A 278 18.81 -6.17 -13.59
CA THR A 278 18.17 -7.48 -13.42
C THR A 278 19.20 -8.56 -13.09
N VAL A 279 19.34 -8.89 -11.80
CA VAL A 279 20.31 -9.92 -11.30
C VAL A 279 19.61 -11.24 -10.91
N GLY A 280 18.33 -11.40 -11.27
CA GLY A 280 17.53 -12.59 -10.98
C GLY A 280 16.05 -12.24 -10.75
N PRO A 281 15.21 -13.22 -10.37
CA PRO A 281 13.82 -12.96 -10.00
C PRO A 281 13.69 -12.26 -8.62
N PRO A 282 12.64 -11.46 -8.35
CA PRO A 282 11.53 -11.10 -9.24
C PRO A 282 11.76 -9.74 -9.91
N THR A 283 11.44 -9.67 -11.20
CA THR A 283 11.52 -8.42 -11.97
C THR A 283 10.47 -7.42 -11.49
N ALA A 284 10.70 -6.13 -11.74
CA ALA A 284 9.95 -5.04 -11.12
C ALA A 284 8.50 -4.87 -11.60
N LEU A 285 8.14 -5.33 -12.81
CA LEU A 285 6.84 -5.03 -13.43
C LEU A 285 6.06 -6.29 -13.81
N ASN A 286 4.90 -6.52 -13.19
CA ASN A 286 4.06 -7.68 -13.48
C ASN A 286 3.19 -7.45 -14.74
N ALA A 287 3.29 -8.33 -15.73
CA ALA A 287 2.51 -8.28 -16.97
C ALA A 287 0.98 -8.29 -16.72
N GLN A 288 0.51 -9.03 -15.71
CA GLN A 288 -0.92 -9.06 -15.34
C GLN A 288 -1.40 -7.73 -14.75
N HIS A 289 -0.54 -7.02 -14.01
CA HIS A 289 -0.90 -5.69 -13.50
C HIS A 289 -0.92 -4.65 -14.62
N VAL A 290 -0.01 -4.75 -15.60
CA VAL A 290 -0.06 -3.90 -16.81
C VAL A 290 -1.33 -4.18 -17.62
N ALA A 291 -1.77 -5.43 -17.70
CA ALA A 291 -3.01 -5.81 -18.38
C ALA A 291 -4.28 -5.15 -17.76
N GLN A 292 -4.22 -4.63 -16.54
CA GLN A 292 -5.35 -3.89 -15.95
C GLN A 292 -5.66 -2.56 -16.65
N ILE A 293 -4.75 -2.06 -17.50
CA ILE A 293 -4.96 -0.88 -18.35
C ILE A 293 -5.98 -1.17 -19.46
N MET A 294 -6.14 -2.44 -19.85
CA MET A 294 -6.94 -2.86 -21.01
C MET A 294 -8.42 -2.53 -20.85
N GLY A 295 -9.01 -2.82 -19.68
CA GLY A 295 -10.44 -2.57 -19.43
C GLY A 295 -10.83 -1.10 -19.66
N PRO A 296 -10.18 -0.14 -18.96
CA PRO A 296 -10.41 1.28 -19.19
C PRO A 296 -10.24 1.74 -20.64
N LEU A 297 -9.23 1.23 -21.36
CA LEU A 297 -9.03 1.55 -22.78
C LEU A 297 -10.15 1.00 -23.66
N GLN A 298 -10.57 -0.25 -23.43
CA GLN A 298 -11.67 -0.87 -24.16
C GLN A 298 -12.98 -0.13 -23.94
N SER A 299 -13.28 0.24 -22.69
CA SER A 299 -14.46 1.05 -22.36
C SER A 299 -14.41 2.43 -23.01
N TYR A 300 -13.24 3.07 -23.07
CA TYR A 300 -13.08 4.34 -23.76
C TYR A 300 -13.29 4.21 -25.28
N VAL A 301 -12.71 3.18 -25.89
CA VAL A 301 -12.95 2.86 -27.32
C VAL A 301 -14.43 2.62 -27.59
N ALA A 302 -15.12 1.88 -26.74
CA ALA A 302 -16.56 1.66 -26.87
C ALA A 302 -17.37 2.95 -26.84
N ARG A 303 -16.98 3.92 -26.00
CA ARG A 303 -17.58 5.27 -25.97
C ARG A 303 -17.31 6.05 -27.25
N LEU A 304 -16.06 6.07 -27.74
CA LEU A 304 -15.71 6.72 -29.00
C LEU A 304 -16.54 6.16 -30.17
N VAL A 305 -16.68 4.84 -30.25
CA VAL A 305 -17.49 4.17 -31.28
C VAL A 305 -18.97 4.55 -31.16
N ALA A 306 -19.52 4.61 -29.94
CA ALA A 306 -20.89 5.07 -29.72
C ALA A 306 -21.09 6.53 -30.17
N ASP A 307 -20.08 7.37 -29.98
CA ASP A 307 -20.05 8.78 -30.40
C ASP A 307 -19.68 8.95 -31.88
N LYS A 308 -19.50 7.85 -32.63
CA LYS A 308 -19.10 7.81 -34.06
C LYS A 308 -17.74 8.47 -34.32
N VAL A 309 -16.85 8.44 -33.35
CA VAL A 309 -15.46 8.88 -33.46
C VAL A 309 -14.58 7.66 -33.67
N GLU A 310 -13.76 7.67 -34.73
CA GLU A 310 -12.76 6.61 -34.92
C GLU A 310 -11.64 6.76 -33.88
N PRO A 311 -11.24 5.69 -33.17
CA PRO A 311 -10.13 5.75 -32.21
C PRO A 311 -8.82 6.27 -32.81
N ASN A 312 -8.62 6.08 -34.12
CA ASN A 312 -7.43 6.57 -34.83
C ASN A 312 -7.38 8.08 -34.95
N ASP A 313 -8.53 8.74 -34.97
CA ASP A 313 -8.65 10.20 -35.06
C ASP A 313 -8.66 10.86 -33.67
N ASP A 314 -8.91 10.08 -32.60
CA ASP A 314 -8.95 10.60 -31.24
C ASP A 314 -7.55 10.78 -30.62
N THR A 315 -7.20 12.04 -30.35
CA THR A 315 -5.87 12.41 -29.83
C THR A 315 -5.57 11.82 -28.45
N ALA A 316 -6.58 11.63 -27.59
CA ALA A 316 -6.39 11.08 -26.25
C ALA A 316 -6.08 9.58 -26.31
N TYR A 317 -6.79 8.84 -27.16
CA TYR A 317 -6.53 7.43 -27.43
C TYR A 317 -5.14 7.24 -28.06
N GLN A 318 -4.79 8.01 -29.09
CA GLN A 318 -3.47 7.95 -29.72
C GLN A 318 -2.35 8.16 -28.68
N LYS A 319 -2.46 9.19 -27.85
CA LYS A 319 -1.48 9.49 -26.80
C LYS A 319 -1.42 8.40 -25.71
N SER A 320 -2.55 7.82 -25.34
CA SER A 320 -2.61 6.71 -24.38
C SER A 320 -1.90 5.47 -24.94
N MET A 321 -2.17 5.14 -26.21
CA MET A 321 -1.53 4.02 -26.90
C MET A 321 -0.03 4.25 -27.12
N GLU A 322 0.41 5.47 -27.41
CA GLU A 322 1.83 5.83 -27.46
C GLU A 322 2.54 5.56 -26.12
N ARG A 323 1.99 6.08 -25.02
CA ARG A 323 2.55 5.88 -23.68
C ARG A 323 2.60 4.39 -23.31
N LEU A 324 1.54 3.64 -23.60
CA LEU A 324 1.50 2.20 -23.34
C LEU A 324 2.53 1.45 -24.17
N SER A 325 2.67 1.79 -25.45
CA SER A 325 3.66 1.19 -26.36
C SER A 325 5.08 1.41 -25.83
N GLN A 326 5.42 2.63 -25.44
CA GLN A 326 6.73 2.98 -24.89
C GLN A 326 7.01 2.21 -23.59
N ALA A 327 6.05 2.18 -22.66
CA ALA A 327 6.21 1.49 -21.38
C ALA A 327 6.43 -0.02 -21.57
N VAL A 328 5.62 -0.68 -22.41
CA VAL A 328 5.77 -2.11 -22.72
C VAL A 328 7.10 -2.38 -23.42
N GLN A 329 7.47 -1.58 -24.42
CA GLN A 329 8.72 -1.77 -25.15
C GLN A 329 9.94 -1.65 -24.23
N VAL A 330 10.02 -0.59 -23.41
CA VAL A 330 11.12 -0.40 -22.48
C VAL A 330 11.18 -1.57 -21.51
N ALA A 331 10.05 -1.92 -20.88
CA ALA A 331 10.01 -2.96 -19.87
C ALA A 331 10.44 -4.34 -20.36
N VAL A 332 10.05 -4.71 -21.59
CA VAL A 332 10.49 -5.97 -22.21
C VAL A 332 11.95 -5.89 -22.64
N SER A 333 12.40 -4.77 -23.22
CA SER A 333 13.78 -4.62 -23.72
C SER A 333 14.83 -4.69 -22.61
N VAL A 334 14.50 -4.16 -21.43
CA VAL A 334 15.40 -4.16 -20.26
C VAL A 334 15.18 -5.36 -19.33
N ASN A 335 14.32 -6.31 -19.71
CA ASN A 335 13.96 -7.51 -18.95
C ASN A 335 13.40 -7.22 -17.54
N CYS A 336 12.77 -6.06 -17.32
CA CYS A 336 12.19 -5.72 -16.01
C CYS A 336 10.71 -6.16 -15.86
N MET A 337 10.13 -6.79 -16.89
CA MET A 337 8.79 -7.38 -16.86
C MET A 337 8.83 -8.90 -16.57
N TYR A 338 7.89 -9.38 -15.74
CA TYR A 338 7.66 -10.81 -15.47
C TYR A 338 6.19 -11.20 -15.61
N GLY A 339 5.93 -12.51 -15.52
CA GLY A 339 4.62 -13.11 -15.65
C GLY A 339 4.38 -13.55 -17.09
N ASN A 340 3.12 -13.61 -17.49
CA ASN A 340 2.74 -14.08 -18.82
C ASN A 340 2.79 -12.93 -19.85
N ILE A 341 4.00 -12.56 -20.28
CA ILE A 341 4.23 -11.52 -21.30
C ILE A 341 3.53 -11.87 -22.63
N PRO A 342 3.58 -13.13 -23.15
CA PRO A 342 2.86 -13.48 -24.38
C PRO A 342 1.35 -13.22 -24.28
N GLN A 343 0.73 -13.55 -23.14
CA GLN A 343 -0.69 -13.26 -22.92
C GLN A 343 -0.97 -11.75 -22.91
N LEU A 344 -0.11 -10.93 -22.30
CA LEU A 344 -0.22 -9.47 -22.38
C LEU A 344 -0.17 -8.99 -23.84
N LEU A 345 0.77 -9.48 -24.64
CA LEU A 345 0.88 -9.11 -26.05
C LEU A 345 -0.37 -9.49 -26.85
N CYS A 346 -0.95 -10.68 -26.62
CA CYS A 346 -2.21 -11.08 -27.24
C CYS A 346 -3.38 -10.19 -26.81
N LEU A 347 -3.44 -9.76 -25.54
CA LEU A 347 -4.45 -8.82 -25.08
C LEU A 347 -4.32 -7.46 -25.78
N LEU A 348 -3.09 -6.96 -25.94
CA LEU A 348 -2.83 -5.67 -26.61
C LEU A 348 -3.28 -5.67 -28.08
N GLU A 349 -3.29 -6.82 -28.76
CA GLU A 349 -3.82 -6.95 -30.13
C GLU A 349 -5.34 -6.78 -30.23
N THR A 350 -6.07 -6.89 -29.12
CA THR A 350 -7.53 -6.70 -29.12
C THR A 350 -7.96 -5.24 -29.18
N LEU A 351 -7.04 -4.30 -28.94
CA LEU A 351 -7.31 -2.87 -29.06
C LEU A 351 -7.25 -2.42 -30.53
N PRO A 352 -7.91 -1.30 -30.87
CA PRO A 352 -7.72 -0.65 -32.16
C PRO A 352 -6.23 -0.47 -32.51
N PRO A 353 -5.84 -0.66 -33.78
CA PRO A 353 -4.44 -0.70 -34.16
C PRO A 353 -3.77 0.65 -33.98
N HIS A 354 -2.65 0.67 -33.27
CA HIS A 354 -1.75 1.83 -33.18
C HIS A 354 -0.38 1.49 -33.79
N PRO A 355 0.24 2.39 -34.60
CA PRO A 355 1.50 2.09 -35.29
C PRO A 355 2.63 1.63 -34.35
N LEU A 356 2.86 2.36 -33.25
CA LEU A 356 3.90 2.00 -32.27
C LEU A 356 3.60 0.66 -31.60
N MET A 357 2.36 0.43 -31.17
CA MET A 357 2.01 -0.81 -30.47
C MET A 357 2.17 -2.02 -31.39
N THR A 358 1.82 -1.87 -32.66
CA THR A 358 2.00 -2.91 -33.67
C THR A 358 3.47 -3.25 -33.87
N MET A 359 4.37 -2.25 -33.86
CA MET A 359 5.82 -2.49 -33.90
C MET A 359 6.30 -3.25 -32.65
N VAL A 360 5.85 -2.83 -31.46
CA VAL A 360 6.18 -3.48 -30.18
C VAL A 360 5.76 -4.95 -30.20
N ILE A 361 4.51 -5.26 -30.55
CA ILE A 361 3.99 -6.63 -30.58
C ILE A 361 4.77 -7.48 -31.59
N LYS A 362 5.01 -6.98 -32.81
CA LYS A 362 5.76 -7.71 -33.84
C LYS A 362 7.21 -7.99 -33.45
N SER A 363 7.86 -7.05 -32.76
CA SER A 363 9.25 -7.23 -32.31
C SER A 363 9.37 -8.28 -31.20
N ASN A 364 8.39 -8.37 -30.32
CA ASN A 364 8.43 -9.24 -29.14
C ASN A 364 7.73 -10.60 -29.31
N LYS A 365 7.02 -10.84 -30.43
CA LYS A 365 6.48 -12.17 -30.80
C LYS A 365 7.46 -13.06 -31.56
N LYS A 366 8.56 -12.50 -32.06
CA LYS A 366 9.58 -13.22 -32.85
C LYS A 366 10.71 -13.83 -31.99
N ASN A 367 10.76 -13.44 -30.73
CA ASN A 367 11.59 -14.03 -29.68
C ASN A 367 10.74 -14.97 -28.84
#